data_AF-A0A9P1GI94-F1
#
_entry.id   AF-A0A9P1GI94-F1
#
_cell.length_a   1.000
_cell.length_b   1.000
_cell.length_c   1.000
_cell.angle_alpha   90.00
_cell.angle_beta   90.00
_cell.angle_gamma   90.00
#
_symmetry.space_group_name_H-M   'P 1'
#
loop_
_entity.id
_entity.type
_entity.pdbx_description
1 polymer ?
#
loop_
_entity_poly.entity_id
_entity_poly.type
_entity_poly.pdbx_seq_one_letter_code
_entity_poly.pdbx_strand_id
1 'polypeptide(L)'
;MQRNATAKSYCLHSYLKGPFSLRLYCFRSWSNRPLASKSLSALHRSEAVVVMALIGAALGATALFSYNRENFKFDKQQTLLRETLRLDMQLKRFALFRDDVRDLVTLTVDRMDVYHLIGALFMKFCIIVFCKGRIQASAPPFVLQLFQLSNACAFMYLLLAVWLSMHASIASHSFGVKMLTRFVRLPIPTQKQLTLLQARSV
;
A
#
# COMPACT_ATOMS: atom_id res chain seq x y z
N MET A 1 -0.43 -18.14 -53.49
CA MET A 1 -1.46 -17.16 -53.88
C MET A 1 -2.44 -17.00 -52.72
N GLN A 2 -2.87 -15.76 -52.49
CA GLN A 2 -3.92 -15.29 -51.58
C GLN A 2 -3.55 -15.02 -50.11
N ARG A 3 -3.74 -13.73 -49.81
CA ARG A 3 -3.70 -12.99 -48.54
C ARG A 3 -4.83 -13.48 -47.62
N ASN A 4 -4.77 -13.15 -46.33
CA ASN A 4 -5.81 -12.35 -45.67
C ASN A 4 -5.42 -11.96 -44.25
N ALA A 5 -5.22 -10.66 -44.06
CA ALA A 5 -5.10 -9.99 -42.77
C ALA A 5 -6.50 -9.82 -42.18
N THR A 6 -6.68 -10.26 -40.94
CA THR A 6 -7.91 -10.06 -40.17
C THR A 6 -7.75 -8.83 -39.27
N ALA A 7 -8.30 -7.71 -39.72
CA ALA A 7 -8.51 -6.52 -38.90
C ALA A 7 -9.68 -6.78 -37.94
N LYS A 8 -9.42 -6.78 -36.63
CA LYS A 8 -10.48 -6.76 -35.61
C LYS A 8 -10.86 -5.32 -35.30
N SER A 9 -12.08 -5.01 -35.69
CA SER A 9 -12.89 -3.86 -35.29
C SER A 9 -13.26 -3.97 -33.81
N TYR A 10 -13.06 -2.91 -33.03
CA TYR A 10 -13.72 -2.73 -31.75
C TYR A 10 -14.72 -1.58 -31.87
N CYS A 11 -15.98 -1.94 -31.64
CA CYS A 11 -17.11 -1.05 -31.46
C CYS A 11 -17.14 -0.50 -30.02
N LEU A 12 -17.91 0.59 -29.84
CA LEU A 12 -18.35 1.26 -28.61
C LEU A 12 -17.35 2.33 -28.08
N HIS A 13 -17.74 3.55 -27.77
CA HIS A 13 -19.06 4.03 -27.36
C HIS A 13 -19.18 5.52 -27.67
N SER A 14 -20.24 5.88 -28.38
CA SER A 14 -20.75 7.24 -28.50
C SER A 14 -21.09 7.81 -27.12
N TYR A 15 -20.75 9.07 -26.86
CA TYR A 15 -21.56 10.07 -26.14
C TYR A 15 -20.72 11.34 -25.93
N LEU A 16 -21.02 12.41 -26.68
CA LEU A 16 -21.23 13.75 -26.13
C LEU A 16 -21.62 14.71 -27.28
N LYS A 17 -22.91 15.10 -27.23
CA LYS A 17 -23.55 16.14 -28.04
C LYS A 17 -22.95 17.50 -27.71
N GLY A 18 -22.66 18.30 -28.73
CA GLY A 18 -22.37 19.74 -28.61
C GLY A 18 -22.27 20.39 -29.99
N PRO A 19 -22.91 21.55 -30.25
CA PRO A 19 -23.25 21.97 -31.59
C PRO A 19 -22.29 23.05 -32.11
N PHE A 20 -21.52 22.76 -33.15
CA PHE A 20 -21.03 23.81 -34.04
C PHE A 20 -21.09 23.33 -35.49
N SER A 21 -22.15 23.80 -36.14
CA SER A 21 -22.32 23.89 -37.58
C SER A 21 -21.12 24.62 -38.19
N LEU A 22 -20.58 24.08 -39.30
CA LEU A 22 -20.09 24.81 -40.48
C LEU A 22 -19.62 23.74 -41.50
N ARG A 23 -20.53 23.30 -42.37
CA ARG A 23 -20.75 23.84 -43.73
C ARG A 23 -19.82 23.16 -44.74
N LEU A 24 -20.33 22.06 -45.31
CA LEU A 24 -19.93 21.55 -46.62
C LEU A 24 -20.01 22.71 -47.62
N TYR A 25 -18.91 22.96 -48.32
CA TYR A 25 -18.95 23.57 -49.64
C TYR A 25 -18.60 22.52 -50.68
N CYS A 26 -19.59 22.26 -51.53
CA CYS A 26 -19.44 21.59 -52.80
C CYS A 26 -19.01 22.62 -53.87
N PHE A 27 -18.51 22.09 -54.99
CA PHE A 27 -18.26 22.78 -56.27
C PHE A 27 -17.07 23.75 -56.34
N ARG A 28 -16.14 23.49 -57.29
CA ARG A 28 -16.25 24.03 -58.65
C ARG A 28 -15.09 23.56 -59.54
N SER A 29 -15.44 22.82 -60.60
CA SER A 29 -14.61 22.61 -61.78
C SER A 29 -14.35 23.96 -62.47
N TRP A 30 -13.09 24.25 -62.81
CA TRP A 30 -12.74 25.32 -63.76
C TRP A 30 -11.43 24.98 -64.50
N SER A 31 -11.61 24.39 -65.69
CA SER A 31 -11.07 24.84 -66.98
C SER A 31 -9.79 25.70 -67.00
N ASN A 32 -8.74 25.12 -67.59
CA ASN A 32 -7.74 25.70 -68.50
C ASN A 32 -7.46 27.22 -68.45
N ARG A 33 -6.21 27.57 -68.11
CA ARG A 33 -5.49 28.76 -68.62
C ARG A 33 -3.98 28.49 -68.76
N PRO A 34 -3.29 29.26 -69.62
CA PRO A 34 -2.22 28.77 -70.49
C PRO A 34 -0.82 28.82 -69.87
N LEU A 35 0.07 28.04 -70.51
CA LEU A 35 1.52 28.09 -70.37
C LEU A 35 2.03 29.53 -70.58
N ALA A 36 2.42 30.18 -69.49
CA ALA A 36 3.21 31.41 -69.51
C ALA A 36 4.66 31.05 -69.15
N SER A 37 5.53 31.12 -70.14
CA SER A 37 6.98 31.02 -70.01
C SER A 37 7.49 32.07 -69.01
N LYS A 38 7.95 31.61 -67.85
CA LYS A 38 8.73 32.45 -66.93
C LYS A 38 10.20 32.04 -67.02
N SER A 39 10.99 33.06 -67.35
CA SER A 39 12.43 33.12 -67.53
C SER A 39 13.26 32.25 -66.57
N LEU A 40 14.23 31.54 -67.16
CA LEU A 40 15.24 30.68 -66.51
C LEU A 40 16.11 31.35 -65.43
N SER A 41 16.08 32.68 -65.30
CA SER A 41 16.90 33.44 -64.34
C SER A 41 16.33 33.54 -62.92
N ALA A 42 15.07 33.13 -62.69
CA ALA A 42 14.47 33.04 -61.35
C ALA A 42 14.75 31.70 -60.64
N LEU A 43 15.14 30.67 -61.40
CA LEU A 43 15.32 29.30 -60.90
C LEU A 43 16.53 29.16 -59.97
N HIS A 44 17.60 29.94 -60.19
CA HIS A 44 18.81 29.87 -59.35
C HIS A 44 18.72 30.62 -58.01
N ARG A 45 17.84 31.63 -57.87
CA ARG A 45 17.54 32.24 -56.56
C ARG A 45 16.53 31.42 -55.74
N SER A 46 15.65 30.65 -56.39
CA SER A 46 14.68 29.79 -55.68
C SER A 46 15.34 28.58 -55.03
N GLU A 47 16.41 28.02 -55.60
CA GLU A 47 17.08 26.85 -54.99
C GLU A 47 17.80 27.21 -53.68
N ALA A 48 18.46 28.37 -53.62
CA ALA A 48 19.14 28.82 -52.39
C ALA A 48 18.15 29.14 -51.24
N VAL A 49 16.97 29.70 -51.55
CA VAL A 49 15.92 29.97 -50.56
C VAL A 49 15.24 28.68 -50.10
N VAL A 50 15.04 27.70 -51.00
CA VAL A 50 14.49 26.39 -50.67
C VAL A 50 15.47 25.58 -49.81
N VAL A 51 16.78 25.62 -50.10
CA VAL A 51 17.81 24.95 -49.30
C VAL A 51 17.94 25.57 -47.91
N MET A 52 17.95 26.91 -47.79
CA MET A 52 17.96 27.57 -46.48
C MET A 52 16.66 27.34 -45.68
N ALA A 53 15.50 27.30 -46.35
CA ALA A 53 14.23 26.95 -45.71
C ALA A 53 14.19 25.47 -45.27
N LEU A 54 14.77 24.55 -46.04
CA LEU A 54 14.91 23.14 -45.66
C LEU A 54 15.89 22.94 -44.51
N ILE A 55 17.01 23.66 -44.49
CA ILE A 55 17.97 23.63 -43.39
C ILE A 55 17.36 24.23 -42.12
N GLY A 56 16.65 25.37 -42.22
CA GLY A 56 15.91 25.97 -41.12
C GLY A 56 14.77 25.07 -40.61
N ALA A 57 14.07 24.38 -41.50
CA ALA A 57 13.04 23.40 -41.15
C ALA A 57 13.64 22.14 -40.52
N ALA A 58 14.80 21.66 -40.99
CA ALA A 58 15.49 20.51 -40.42
C ALA A 58 16.03 20.81 -39.02
N LEU A 59 16.60 22.01 -38.80
CA LEU A 59 17.05 22.47 -37.48
C LEU A 59 15.86 22.73 -36.54
N GLY A 60 14.75 23.27 -37.05
CA GLY A 60 13.51 23.41 -36.29
C GLY A 60 12.88 22.07 -35.93
N ALA A 61 12.93 21.09 -36.84
CA ALA A 61 12.41 19.74 -36.62
C ALA A 61 13.22 18.99 -35.56
N THR A 62 14.56 19.08 -35.58
CA THR A 62 15.39 18.44 -34.56
C THR A 62 15.20 19.06 -33.18
N ALA A 63 15.06 20.39 -33.09
CA ALA A 63 14.78 21.09 -31.84
C ALA A 63 13.39 20.74 -31.25
N LEU A 64 12.36 20.64 -32.09
CA LEU A 64 11.04 20.16 -31.67
C LEU A 64 11.08 18.70 -31.22
N PHE A 65 11.85 17.86 -31.91
CA PHE A 65 11.98 16.44 -31.56
C PHE A 65 12.75 16.24 -30.24
N SER A 66 13.82 17.01 -30.01
CA SER A 66 14.55 16.97 -28.74
C SER A 66 13.69 17.46 -27.58
N TYR A 67 12.93 18.54 -27.78
CA TYR A 67 11.99 19.06 -26.79
C TYR A 67 10.92 18.03 -26.39
N ASN A 68 10.24 17.42 -27.37
CA ASN A 68 9.23 16.38 -27.09
C ASN A 68 9.83 15.15 -26.41
N ARG A 69 11.06 14.77 -26.78
CA ARG A 69 11.78 13.66 -26.15
C ARG A 69 12.09 13.94 -24.68
N GLU A 70 12.54 15.14 -24.35
CA GLU A 70 12.84 15.54 -22.96
C GLU A 70 11.58 15.59 -22.11
N ASN A 71 10.50 16.18 -22.64
CA ASN A 71 9.20 16.20 -21.95
C ASN A 71 8.68 14.78 -21.70
N PHE A 72 8.76 13.90 -22.71
CA PHE A 72 8.37 12.50 -22.54
C PHE A 72 9.19 11.80 -21.44
N LYS A 73 10.51 12.01 -21.40
CA LYS A 73 11.36 11.44 -20.34
C LYS A 73 10.96 11.96 -18.96
N PHE A 74 10.69 13.26 -18.84
CA PHE A 74 10.28 13.87 -17.58
C PHE A 74 8.94 13.28 -17.08
N ASP A 75 7.93 13.19 -17.94
CA ASP A 75 6.63 12.63 -17.57
C ASP A 75 6.72 11.16 -17.13
N LYS A 76 7.60 10.38 -17.78
CA LYS A 76 7.86 8.99 -17.39
C LYS A 76 8.49 8.87 -16.02
N GLN A 77 9.50 9.69 -15.72
CA GLN A 77 10.13 9.73 -14.40
C GLN A 77 9.13 10.10 -13.31
N GLN A 78 8.29 11.11 -13.54
CA GLN A 78 7.24 11.53 -12.61
C GLN A 78 6.19 10.44 -12.36
N THR A 79 5.89 9.64 -13.39
CA THR A 79 4.95 8.52 -13.25
C THR A 79 5.55 7.39 -12.42
N LEU A 80 6.81 7.02 -12.69
CA LEU A 80 7.51 5.99 -11.89
C LEU A 80 7.64 6.40 -10.42
N LEU A 81 8.03 7.65 -10.16
CA LEU A 81 8.12 8.20 -8.81
C LEU A 81 6.78 8.14 -8.07
N ARG A 82 5.66 8.48 -8.74
CA ARG A 82 4.34 8.39 -8.12
C ARG A 82 3.96 6.96 -7.73
N GLU A 83 4.28 5.98 -8.57
CA GLU A 83 3.95 4.57 -8.27
C GLU A 83 4.87 3.99 -7.19
N THR A 84 6.17 4.32 -7.20
CA THR A 84 7.08 3.87 -6.12
C THR A 84 6.69 4.48 -4.78
N LEU A 85 6.32 5.77 -4.75
CA LEU A 85 5.81 6.42 -3.54
C LEU A 85 4.51 5.79 -3.04
N ARG A 86 3.61 5.35 -3.93
CA ARG A 86 2.40 4.61 -3.52
C ARG A 86 2.73 3.28 -2.86
N LEU A 87 3.67 2.52 -3.43
CA LEU A 87 4.12 1.25 -2.84
C LEU A 87 4.80 1.48 -1.49
N ASP A 88 5.63 2.52 -1.38
CA ASP A 88 6.28 2.90 -0.12
C ASP A 88 5.27 3.27 0.98
N MET A 89 4.24 4.07 0.65
CA MET A 89 3.15 4.36 1.60
C MET A 89 2.39 3.10 2.03
N GLN A 90 2.19 2.13 1.13
CA GLN A 90 1.57 0.85 1.49
C GLN A 90 2.47 0.07 2.45
N LEU A 91 3.77 -0.04 2.18
CA LEU A 91 4.73 -0.72 3.05
C LEU A 91 4.77 -0.09 4.44
N LYS A 92 4.83 1.25 4.53
CA LYS A 92 4.78 1.99 5.80
C LYS A 92 3.52 1.70 6.59
N ARG A 93 2.36 1.66 5.93
CA ARG A 93 1.09 1.29 6.58
C ARG A 93 1.14 -0.13 7.17
N PHE A 94 1.71 -1.09 6.45
CA PHE A 94 1.85 -2.45 6.96
C PHE A 94 2.89 -2.57 8.07
N ALA A 95 3.95 -1.75 8.04
CA ALA A 95 4.90 -1.68 9.15
C ALA A 95 4.22 -1.19 10.44
N LEU A 96 3.46 -0.09 10.36
CA LEU A 96 2.67 0.42 11.50
C LEU A 96 1.72 -0.64 12.06
N PHE A 97 0.98 -1.35 11.20
CA PHE A 97 0.11 -2.43 11.67
C PHE A 97 0.84 -3.57 12.39
N ARG A 98 2.10 -3.85 12.05
CA ARG A 98 2.88 -4.88 12.74
C ARG A 98 3.33 -4.40 14.12
N ASP A 99 3.65 -3.11 14.23
CA ASP A 99 4.07 -2.51 15.50
C ASP A 99 2.86 -2.40 16.45
N ASP A 100 1.69 -1.98 15.96
CA ASP A 100 0.45 -1.96 16.75
C ASP A 100 0.10 -3.34 17.33
N VAL A 101 0.27 -4.42 16.55
CA VAL A 101 0.02 -5.79 17.02
C VAL A 101 1.02 -6.19 18.11
N ARG A 102 2.29 -5.78 17.99
CA ARG A 102 3.30 -6.08 19.02
C ARG A 102 3.00 -5.31 20.29
N ASP A 103 2.69 -4.02 20.18
CA ASP A 103 2.42 -3.16 21.33
C ASP A 103 1.18 -3.63 22.09
N LEU A 104 0.12 -4.05 21.40
CA LEU A 104 -1.07 -4.60 22.02
C LEU A 104 -0.78 -5.88 22.80
N VAL A 105 0.04 -6.78 22.24
CA VAL A 105 0.41 -8.04 22.91
C VAL A 105 1.31 -7.76 24.12
N THR A 106 2.35 -6.94 23.95
CA THR A 106 3.27 -6.57 25.04
C THR A 106 2.51 -5.96 26.21
N LEU A 107 1.60 -5.02 25.94
CA LEU A 107 0.80 -4.38 26.99
C LEU A 107 -0.07 -5.38 27.76
N THR A 108 -0.61 -6.40 27.09
CA THR A 108 -1.38 -7.45 27.77
C THR A 108 -0.51 -8.36 28.63
N VAL A 109 0.68 -8.73 28.15
CA VAL A 109 1.64 -9.58 28.87
C VAL A 109 2.11 -8.87 30.13
N ASP A 110 2.57 -7.63 30.00
CA ASP A 110 3.08 -6.83 31.11
C ASP A 110 2.02 -6.69 32.22
N ARG A 111 0.75 -6.53 31.83
CA ARG A 111 -0.35 -6.43 32.80
C ARG A 111 -0.65 -7.76 33.49
N MET A 112 -0.57 -8.89 32.78
CA MET A 112 -0.76 -10.22 33.38
C MET A 112 0.37 -10.57 34.35
N ASP A 113 1.60 -10.16 34.04
CA ASP A 113 2.77 -10.41 34.90
C ASP A 113 2.67 -9.65 36.22
N VAL A 114 2.12 -8.42 36.21
CA VAL A 114 1.82 -7.68 37.45
C VAL A 114 0.80 -8.42 38.33
N TYR A 115 -0.27 -8.98 37.73
CA TYR A 115 -1.24 -9.78 38.48
C TYR A 115 -0.62 -11.06 39.06
N HIS A 116 0.26 -11.71 38.30
CA HIS A 116 0.99 -12.89 38.76
C HIS A 116 1.88 -12.56 39.98
N LEU A 117 2.62 -11.44 39.94
CA LEU A 117 3.47 -10.99 41.04
C LEU A 117 2.67 -10.68 42.30
N ILE A 118 1.57 -9.93 42.16
CA ILE A 118 0.68 -9.59 43.29
C ILE A 118 0.06 -10.87 43.88
N GLY A 119 -0.38 -11.79 43.01
CA GLY A 119 -0.89 -13.09 43.42
C GLY A 119 0.12 -13.91 44.23
N ALA A 120 1.39 -13.94 43.81
CA ALA A 120 2.46 -14.63 44.53
C ALA A 120 2.76 -14.00 45.90
N LEU A 121 2.73 -12.66 46.02
CA LEU A 121 2.90 -11.96 47.30
C LEU A 121 1.79 -12.31 48.29
N PHE A 122 0.53 -12.25 47.86
CA PHE A 122 -0.61 -12.61 48.71
C PHE A 122 -0.59 -14.08 49.12
N MET A 123 -0.17 -14.98 48.22
CA MET A 123 -0.02 -16.39 48.53
C MET A 123 0.99 -16.63 49.66
N LYS A 124 2.12 -15.90 49.66
CA LYS A 124 3.10 -15.94 50.75
C LYS A 124 2.50 -15.46 52.08
N PHE A 125 1.72 -14.39 52.08
CA PHE A 125 1.05 -13.93 53.30
C PHE A 125 0.03 -14.93 53.83
N CYS A 126 -0.75 -15.57 52.96
CA CYS A 126 -1.67 -16.65 53.35
C CYS A 126 -0.94 -17.83 53.99
N ILE A 127 0.23 -18.24 53.48
CA ILE A 127 1.05 -19.30 54.09
C ILE A 127 1.53 -18.88 55.49
N ILE A 128 1.97 -17.63 55.68
CA ILE A 128 2.41 -17.14 56.99
C ILE A 128 1.26 -17.16 58.00
N VAL A 129 0.07 -16.71 57.60
CA VAL A 129 -1.13 -16.73 58.44
C VAL A 129 -1.55 -18.18 58.75
N PHE A 130 -1.41 -19.10 57.80
CA PHE A 130 -1.73 -20.51 58.01
C PHE A 130 -0.80 -21.19 59.02
N CYS A 131 0.52 -20.94 58.94
CA CYS A 131 1.49 -21.59 59.82
C CYS A 131 1.63 -20.92 61.20
N LYS A 132 1.53 -19.58 61.27
CA LYS A 132 1.80 -18.80 62.50
C LYS A 132 0.56 -18.15 63.10
N GLY A 133 -0.59 -18.18 62.44
CA GLY A 133 -1.83 -17.60 62.93
C GLY A 133 -2.30 -18.32 64.19
N ARG A 134 -2.05 -17.72 65.36
CA ARG A 134 -2.54 -18.23 66.64
C ARG A 134 -3.85 -17.55 67.00
N ILE A 135 -4.92 -18.33 67.06
CA ILE A 135 -6.16 -17.93 67.72
C ILE A 135 -6.01 -18.20 69.22
N GLN A 136 -6.62 -17.37 70.06
CA GLN A 136 -6.60 -17.55 71.52
C GLN A 136 -7.04 -18.97 71.90
N ALA A 137 -6.29 -19.59 72.81
CA ALA A 137 -6.51 -20.98 73.24
C ALA A 137 -7.86 -21.20 73.97
N SER A 138 -8.53 -20.12 74.39
CA SER A 138 -9.86 -20.15 75.02
C SER A 138 -11.01 -20.25 74.02
N ALA A 139 -10.76 -20.22 72.71
CA ALA A 139 -11.80 -20.26 71.70
C ALA A 139 -12.40 -21.67 71.54
N PRO A 140 -13.72 -21.79 71.29
CA PRO A 140 -14.35 -23.07 71.04
C PRO A 140 -13.84 -23.73 69.73
N PRO A 141 -13.76 -25.07 69.66
CA PRO A 141 -13.04 -25.79 68.61
C PRO A 141 -13.62 -25.61 67.20
N PHE A 142 -14.92 -25.35 67.06
CA PHE A 142 -15.55 -25.11 65.76
C PHE A 142 -15.03 -23.84 65.08
N VAL A 143 -14.63 -22.81 65.85
CA VAL A 143 -14.08 -21.56 65.31
C VAL A 143 -12.71 -21.78 64.70
N LEU A 144 -11.89 -22.65 65.32
CA LEU A 144 -10.58 -23.03 64.78
C LEU A 144 -10.73 -23.73 63.42
N GLN A 145 -11.72 -24.63 63.29
CA GLN A 145 -11.98 -25.33 62.03
C GLN A 145 -12.45 -24.36 60.93
N LEU A 146 -13.37 -23.44 61.25
CA LEU A 146 -13.84 -22.43 60.30
C LEU A 146 -12.69 -21.51 59.83
N PHE A 147 -11.80 -21.12 60.74
CA PHE A 147 -10.61 -20.33 60.39
C PHE A 147 -9.64 -21.08 59.47
N GLN A 148 -9.38 -22.36 59.76
CA GLN A 148 -8.51 -23.18 58.89
C GLN A 148 -9.14 -23.39 57.51
N LEU A 149 -10.46 -23.62 57.46
CA LEU A 149 -11.20 -23.77 56.20
C LEU A 149 -11.21 -22.48 55.37
N SER A 150 -11.43 -21.32 56.00
CA SER A 150 -11.43 -20.04 55.30
C SER A 150 -10.05 -19.70 54.72
N ASN A 151 -8.97 -20.00 55.47
CA ASN A 151 -7.59 -19.81 54.98
C ASN A 151 -7.26 -20.78 53.84
N ALA A 152 -7.67 -22.06 53.94
CA ALA A 152 -7.49 -23.04 52.87
C ALA A 152 -8.25 -22.64 51.59
N CYS A 153 -9.48 -22.13 51.74
CA CYS A 153 -10.27 -21.62 50.64
C CYS A 153 -9.62 -20.40 49.98
N ALA A 154 -9.16 -19.42 50.77
CA ALA A 154 -8.42 -18.26 50.27
C ALA A 154 -7.15 -18.67 49.51
N PHE A 155 -6.41 -19.67 50.01
CA PHE A 155 -5.23 -20.21 49.33
C PHE A 155 -5.58 -20.80 47.96
N MET A 156 -6.64 -21.61 47.86
CA MET A 156 -7.08 -22.19 46.58
C MET A 156 -7.52 -21.12 45.57
N TYR A 157 -8.21 -20.06 46.01
CA TYR A 157 -8.57 -18.95 45.14
C TYR A 157 -7.36 -18.18 44.61
N LEU A 158 -6.36 -17.93 45.46
CA LEU A 158 -5.13 -17.27 45.04
C LEU A 158 -4.31 -18.13 44.07
N LEU A 159 -4.27 -19.46 44.29
CA LEU A 159 -3.63 -20.39 43.38
C LEU A 159 -4.29 -20.39 42.00
N LEU A 160 -5.62 -20.41 41.95
CA LEU A 160 -6.37 -20.31 40.69
C LEU A 160 -6.12 -18.97 39.98
N ALA A 161 -6.08 -17.85 40.71
CA ALA A 161 -5.78 -16.54 40.13
C ALA A 161 -4.39 -16.51 39.49
N VAL A 162 -3.38 -17.05 40.18
CA VAL A 162 -2.00 -17.15 39.65
C VAL A 162 -1.95 -18.05 38.42
N TRP A 163 -2.62 -19.20 38.44
CA TRP A 163 -2.71 -20.10 37.28
C TRP A 163 -3.35 -19.42 36.06
N LEU A 164 -4.47 -18.72 36.26
CA LEU A 164 -5.18 -18.03 35.19
C LEU A 164 -4.35 -16.88 34.61
N SER A 165 -3.63 -16.12 35.45
CA SER A 165 -2.72 -15.05 34.97
C SER A 165 -1.60 -15.61 34.09
N MET A 166 -1.01 -16.74 34.48
CA MET A 166 0.03 -17.42 33.70
C MET A 166 -0.51 -17.94 32.37
N HIS A 167 -1.69 -18.56 32.39
CA HIS A 167 -2.34 -19.04 31.18
C HIS A 167 -2.68 -17.90 30.21
N ALA A 168 -3.19 -16.78 30.72
CA ALA A 168 -3.48 -15.59 29.92
C ALA A 168 -2.23 -14.99 29.27
N SER A 169 -1.12 -14.92 30.01
CA SER A 169 0.18 -14.45 29.48
C SER A 169 0.64 -15.31 28.29
N ILE A 170 0.68 -16.65 28.46
CA ILE A 170 1.06 -17.58 27.39
C ILE A 170 0.10 -17.50 26.19
N ALA A 171 -1.21 -17.42 26.44
CA ALA A 171 -2.21 -17.33 25.39
C ALA A 171 -2.03 -16.05 24.55
N SER A 172 -1.79 -14.90 25.18
CA SER A 172 -1.60 -13.62 24.50
C SER A 172 -0.37 -13.62 23.57
N HIS A 173 0.76 -14.20 24.02
CA HIS A 173 1.94 -14.37 23.18
C HIS A 173 1.68 -15.24 21.94
N SER A 174 0.99 -16.36 22.13
CA SER A 174 0.65 -17.26 21.02
C SER A 174 -0.27 -16.58 20.00
N PHE A 175 -1.19 -15.74 20.48
CA PHE A 175 -2.10 -14.97 19.64
C PHE A 175 -1.37 -13.89 18.84
N GLY A 176 -0.41 -13.19 19.45
CA GLY A 176 0.42 -12.20 18.77
C GLY A 176 1.18 -12.77 17.58
N VAL A 177 1.84 -13.93 17.77
CA VAL A 177 2.55 -14.63 16.69
C VAL A 177 1.57 -15.09 15.60
N LYS A 178 0.39 -15.59 15.98
CA LYS A 178 -0.65 -16.01 15.02
C LYS A 178 -1.17 -14.83 14.21
N MET A 179 -1.34 -13.66 14.81
CA MET A 179 -1.74 -12.45 14.08
C MET A 179 -0.71 -12.02 13.05
N LEU A 180 0.56 -11.96 13.45
CA LEU A 180 1.66 -11.55 12.57
C LEU A 180 1.88 -12.51 11.40
N THR A 181 1.62 -13.81 11.58
CA THR A 181 1.85 -14.83 10.55
C THR A 181 0.64 -15.06 9.63
N ARG A 182 -0.59 -14.97 10.15
CA ARG A 182 -1.80 -15.27 9.37
C ARG A 182 -2.48 -14.05 8.78
N PHE A 183 -2.53 -12.93 9.51
CA PHE A 183 -3.33 -11.76 9.11
C PHE A 183 -2.48 -10.63 8.52
N VAL A 184 -1.28 -10.38 9.06
CA VAL A 184 -0.42 -9.26 8.61
C VAL A 184 0.63 -9.74 7.60
N ARG A 185 0.16 -10.18 6.43
CA ARG A 185 1.06 -10.52 5.30
C ARG A 185 1.45 -9.26 4.53
N LEU A 186 2.69 -9.22 4.05
CA LEU A 186 3.21 -8.13 3.24
C LEU A 186 2.41 -8.03 1.92
N PRO A 187 2.08 -6.81 1.44
CA PRO A 187 1.52 -6.62 0.12
C PRO A 187 2.63 -6.84 -0.91
N ILE A 188 2.76 -8.07 -1.40
CA ILE A 188 3.70 -8.38 -2.47
C ILE A 188 3.06 -7.90 -3.79
N PRO A 189 3.74 -7.04 -4.57
CA PRO A 189 3.22 -6.62 -5.86
C PRO A 189 3.06 -7.83 -6.78
N THR A 190 1.89 -7.95 -7.40
CA THR A 190 1.60 -9.06 -8.31
C THR A 190 2.50 -8.97 -9.54
N GLN A 191 2.85 -10.10 -10.16
CA GLN A 191 3.64 -10.16 -11.40
C GLN A 191 3.14 -9.15 -12.46
N LYS A 192 1.83 -9.01 -12.62
CA LYS A 192 1.19 -8.05 -13.53
C LYS A 192 1.57 -6.59 -13.24
N GLN A 193 1.65 -6.23 -11.97
CA GLN A 193 2.05 -4.87 -11.55
C GLN A 193 3.53 -4.63 -11.80
N LEU A 194 4.37 -5.64 -11.58
CA LEU A 194 5.79 -5.58 -11.91
C LEU A 194 6.02 -5.44 -13.42
N THR A 195 5.31 -6.23 -14.24
CA THR A 195 5.38 -6.12 -15.71
C THR A 195 4.87 -4.77 -16.20
N LEU A 196 3.82 -4.21 -15.58
CA LEU A 196 3.33 -2.86 -15.90
C LEU A 196 4.35 -1.78 -15.53
N LEU A 197 5.02 -1.90 -14.37
CA LEU A 197 6.07 -0.97 -13.98
C LEU A 197 7.28 -1.06 -14.93
N GLN A 198 7.69 -2.28 -15.30
CA GLN A 198 8.78 -2.52 -16.24
C GLN A 198 8.45 -1.98 -17.64
N ALA A 199 7.23 -2.21 -18.13
CA ALA A 199 6.76 -1.67 -19.41
C ALA A 199 6.62 -0.13 -19.40
N ARG A 200 6.49 0.50 -18.22
CA ARG A 200 6.48 1.96 -18.08
C ARG A 200 7.88 2.56 -17.96
N SER A 201 8.89 1.76 -17.61
CA SER A 201 10.29 2.19 -17.48
C SER A 201 11.11 2.15 -18.78
N VAL A 202 10.65 1.39 -19.77
CA VAL A 202 11.22 1.35 -21.13
C VAL A 202 10.56 2.41 -22.00
#